data_AF-F8DEV1-F1
#
_entry.id   AF-F8DEV1-F1
#
_cell.length_a   1.000
_cell.length_b   1.000
_cell.length_c   1.000
_cell.angle_alpha   90.00
_cell.angle_beta   90.00
_cell.angle_gamma   90.00
#
_symmetry.space_group_name_H-M   'P 1'
#
loop_
_entity.id
_entity.type
_entity.pdbx_description
1 polymer ?
#
loop_
_entity_poly.entity_id
_entity_poly.type
_entity_poly.pdbx_seq_one_letter_code
_entity_poly.pdbx_strand_id
1 'polypeptide(L)'
;MTGHSLTRREALLGIGAAGAAAVGGIAVTQRVAATDSGEPELTINGTIPSGTSIDAMVDEYDTSDSSTPINSQTVTADNSGTLVYDGLEGTGDYYYEFTLDFSADGDSTPELETPLVFEVPPPDPEDFEFVNYTTKKEWSAKPDDAKIVWDEYRLRQFQPLLKMDDATRQAFDGLYGYVATSEDQDTDVLCYWSKVSSGESLPVGDNALGSAIGDHDPIYVFVNSETDELERIVYSGYNLEAAEIQPSEDDLEQRRTDTPTHATFTVVSGWNHYRHTPDATGHFAELKSWGEVRETWQSNNFGPDTTAVENPWQLATASDWRDNDGVFSLTDIWLNLGQQIGWYGADNIDELRE
;
A
#
# COMPACT_ATOMS: atom_id res chain seq x y z
N MET A 1 -24.58 -0.22 -19.45
CA MET A 1 -23.41 -0.38 -18.59
C MET A 1 -23.10 1.01 -18.06
N THR A 2 -23.06 1.19 -16.74
CA THR A 2 -22.66 2.45 -16.12
C THR A 2 -21.15 2.59 -16.34
N GLY A 3 -20.75 3.49 -17.23
CA GLY A 3 -19.35 3.79 -17.48
C GLY A 3 -18.71 4.31 -16.19
N HIS A 4 -17.84 3.51 -15.59
CA HIS A 4 -16.89 3.98 -14.60
C HIS A 4 -15.73 4.59 -15.38
N SER A 5 -15.55 5.90 -15.28
CA SER A 5 -14.33 6.57 -15.75
C SER A 5 -13.17 6.05 -14.90
N LEU A 6 -12.25 5.30 -15.52
CA LEU A 6 -11.01 4.90 -14.87
C LEU A 6 -10.14 6.15 -14.72
N THR A 7 -9.88 6.55 -13.49
CA THR A 7 -9.01 7.68 -13.15
C THR A 7 -7.55 7.25 -13.13
N ARG A 8 -6.58 8.16 -13.32
CA ARG A 8 -5.13 7.88 -13.13
C ARG A 8 -4.83 7.17 -11.80
N ARG A 9 -5.64 7.47 -10.78
CA ARG A 9 -5.68 6.84 -9.45
C ARG A 9 -5.90 5.32 -9.49
N GLU A 10 -6.72 4.82 -10.40
CA GLU A 10 -7.05 3.40 -10.58
C GLU A 10 -5.98 2.65 -11.40
N ALA A 11 -5.17 3.36 -12.19
CA ALA A 11 -4.02 2.82 -12.92
C ALA A 11 -2.96 2.21 -11.99
N LEU A 12 -2.61 2.96 -10.94
CA LEU A 12 -1.57 2.62 -9.98
C LEU A 12 -1.97 1.49 -9.02
N LEU A 13 -3.26 1.11 -9.00
CA LEU A 13 -3.80 0.01 -8.19
C LEU A 13 -3.71 -1.34 -8.91
N GLY A 14 -3.39 -1.36 -10.21
CA GLY A 14 -3.36 -2.55 -11.06
C GLY A 14 -2.12 -3.44 -10.89
N ILE A 15 -1.57 -3.61 -9.68
CA ILE A 15 -0.39 -4.47 -9.46
C ILE A 15 -0.82 -5.73 -8.71
N GLY A 16 -0.94 -6.83 -9.46
CA GLY A 16 -0.93 -8.19 -8.89
C GLY A 16 -2.12 -9.05 -9.27
N ALA A 17 -2.05 -9.71 -10.42
CA ALA A 17 -2.82 -10.92 -10.68
C ALA A 17 -1.99 -12.16 -10.31
N ALA A 18 -2.53 -13.01 -9.45
CA ALA A 18 -1.97 -14.33 -9.14
C ALA A 18 -2.55 -15.36 -10.12
N GLY A 19 -1.72 -15.92 -11.00
CA GLY A 19 -2.11 -16.98 -11.91
C GLY A 19 -1.13 -18.16 -11.81
N ALA A 20 -1.62 -19.32 -11.36
CA ALA A 20 -0.89 -20.58 -11.53
C ALA A 20 -1.33 -21.21 -12.85
N ALA A 21 -0.43 -21.31 -13.84
CA ALA A 21 -0.74 -21.89 -15.14
C ALA A 21 -0.91 -23.42 -15.04
N ALA A 22 -2.06 -23.92 -15.49
CA ALA A 22 -2.28 -25.33 -15.81
C ALA A 22 -2.49 -25.46 -17.32
N VAL A 23 -2.20 -26.62 -17.90
CA VAL A 23 -2.39 -26.90 -19.34
C VAL A 23 -3.84 -26.59 -19.75
N GLY A 24 -4.01 -25.52 -20.54
CA GLY A 24 -5.30 -24.95 -20.93
C GLY A 24 -5.33 -23.46 -20.63
N GLY A 25 -5.29 -22.64 -21.69
CA GLY A 25 -5.10 -21.19 -21.64
C GLY A 25 -5.81 -20.50 -20.48
N ILE A 26 -5.02 -19.89 -19.60
CA ILE A 26 -5.49 -19.01 -18.54
C ILE A 26 -5.36 -17.59 -19.07
N ALA A 27 -6.48 -16.92 -19.34
CA ALA A 27 -6.48 -15.49 -19.61
C ALA A 27 -6.48 -14.74 -18.27
N VAL A 28 -5.40 -14.00 -18.02
CA VAL A 28 -5.34 -13.03 -16.92
C VAL A 28 -5.60 -11.66 -17.51
N THR A 29 -6.73 -11.04 -17.13
CA THR A 29 -7.12 -9.71 -17.61
C THR A 29 -6.94 -8.67 -16.51
N GLN A 30 -6.13 -7.64 -16.77
CA GLN A 30 -5.93 -6.52 -15.84
C GLN A 30 -6.07 -5.18 -16.54
N ARG A 31 -6.81 -4.25 -15.91
CA ARG A 31 -6.96 -2.89 -16.40
C ARG A 31 -5.99 -1.94 -15.72
N VAL A 32 -5.30 -1.12 -16.52
CA VAL A 32 -4.32 -0.12 -16.08
C VAL A 32 -4.62 1.17 -16.83
N ALA A 33 -4.72 2.34 -16.20
CA ALA A 33 -4.94 3.58 -16.96
C ALA A 33 -3.67 4.01 -17.71
N ALA A 34 -3.85 4.76 -18.79
CA ALA A 34 -2.73 5.30 -19.55
C ALA A 34 -2.12 6.55 -18.89
N THR A 35 -0.83 6.78 -19.14
CA THR A 35 -0.09 7.96 -18.67
C THR A 35 0.38 8.82 -19.82
N ASP A 36 0.55 10.12 -19.57
CA ASP A 36 0.97 11.10 -20.57
C ASP A 36 2.45 10.95 -20.99
N SER A 37 3.19 10.04 -20.34
CA SER A 37 4.59 9.79 -20.61
C SER A 37 4.93 8.31 -20.56
N GLY A 38 5.75 7.89 -21.55
CA GLY A 38 6.45 6.61 -21.69
C GLY A 38 5.61 5.42 -22.13
N GLU A 39 6.29 4.35 -22.56
CA GLU A 39 5.67 3.13 -23.06
C GLU A 39 5.24 2.25 -21.89
N PRO A 40 4.06 1.62 -21.92
CA PRO A 40 3.69 0.66 -20.89
C PRO A 40 4.60 -0.56 -20.95
N GLU A 41 5.02 -1.04 -19.78
CA GLU A 41 5.91 -2.19 -19.64
C GLU A 41 5.27 -3.31 -18.83
N LEU A 42 5.46 -4.55 -19.29
CA LEU A 42 5.08 -5.76 -18.57
C LEU A 42 6.32 -6.59 -18.28
N THR A 43 6.65 -6.74 -17.00
CA THR A 43 7.75 -7.61 -16.58
C THR A 43 7.23 -9.02 -16.26
N ILE A 44 7.72 -9.99 -17.03
CA ILE A 44 7.43 -11.41 -16.86
C ILE A 44 8.61 -12.07 -16.15
N ASN A 45 8.42 -12.38 -14.87
CA ASN A 45 9.36 -13.17 -14.07
C ASN A 45 8.88 -14.61 -13.98
N GLY A 46 9.73 -15.57 -14.36
CA GLY A 46 9.35 -16.97 -14.40
C GLY A 46 10.25 -17.85 -15.26
N THR A 47 9.92 -19.14 -15.31
CA THR A 47 10.56 -20.10 -16.23
C THR A 47 9.64 -20.34 -17.41
N ILE A 48 10.10 -19.98 -18.62
CA ILE A 48 9.44 -20.31 -19.89
C ILE A 48 10.25 -21.45 -20.56
N PRO A 49 9.77 -22.70 -20.51
CA PRO A 49 10.46 -23.81 -21.16
C PRO A 49 10.57 -23.65 -22.68
N SER A 50 11.63 -24.22 -23.27
CA SER A 50 11.77 -24.25 -24.73
C SER A 50 10.57 -24.92 -25.41
N GLY A 51 9.98 -24.29 -26.42
CA GLY A 51 8.77 -24.78 -27.09
C GLY A 51 7.47 -24.36 -26.40
N THR A 52 7.53 -23.43 -25.44
CA THR A 52 6.39 -22.72 -24.89
C THR A 52 6.54 -21.23 -25.12
N SER A 53 5.45 -20.47 -25.09
CA SER A 53 5.48 -19.01 -25.13
C SER A 53 4.34 -18.42 -24.32
N ILE A 54 4.49 -17.13 -24.01
CA ILE A 54 3.43 -16.31 -23.44
C ILE A 54 3.14 -15.20 -24.44
N ASP A 55 1.94 -15.18 -24.99
CA ASP A 55 1.45 -14.08 -25.79
C ASP A 55 0.81 -13.06 -24.85
N ALA A 56 1.48 -11.93 -24.67
CA ALA A 56 1.00 -10.85 -23.83
C ALA A 56 0.38 -9.77 -24.72
N MET A 57 -0.95 -9.75 -24.76
CA MET A 57 -1.73 -8.74 -25.46
C MET A 57 -2.02 -7.56 -24.54
N VAL A 58 -1.92 -6.36 -25.08
CA VAL A 58 -2.42 -5.14 -24.43
C VAL A 58 -3.39 -4.46 -25.39
N ASP A 59 -4.56 -4.12 -24.87
CA ASP A 59 -5.61 -3.43 -25.60
C ASP A 59 -5.82 -2.05 -24.97
N GLU A 60 -5.73 -0.98 -25.76
CA GLU A 60 -6.02 0.39 -25.33
C GLU A 60 -7.48 0.74 -25.62
N TYR A 61 -8.18 1.27 -24.63
CA TYR A 61 -9.59 1.66 -24.70
C TYR A 61 -9.79 3.12 -24.32
N ASP A 62 -10.75 3.76 -24.97
CA ASP A 62 -11.28 5.06 -24.56
C ASP A 62 -12.24 4.81 -23.39
N THR A 63 -12.07 5.51 -22.27
CA THR A 63 -13.01 5.37 -21.14
C THR A 63 -14.44 5.77 -21.51
N SER A 64 -14.64 6.59 -22.55
CA SER A 64 -15.96 6.97 -23.06
C SER A 64 -16.61 5.89 -23.93
N ASP A 65 -15.82 4.97 -24.51
CA ASP A 65 -16.29 3.82 -25.28
C ASP A 65 -15.41 2.58 -25.01
N SER A 66 -15.77 1.84 -23.96
CA SER A 66 -15.07 0.63 -23.53
C SER A 66 -15.43 -0.62 -24.34
N SER A 67 -16.10 -0.48 -25.51
CA SER A 67 -16.64 -1.63 -26.25
C SER A 67 -15.69 -2.18 -27.32
N THR A 68 -14.76 -1.36 -27.79
CA THR A 68 -13.80 -1.73 -28.84
C THR A 68 -12.44 -1.12 -28.51
N PRO A 69 -11.34 -1.90 -28.53
CA PRO A 69 -10.01 -1.34 -28.35
C PRO A 69 -9.67 -0.43 -29.53
N ILE A 70 -9.06 0.70 -29.23
CA ILE A 70 -8.60 1.70 -30.20
C ILE A 70 -7.28 1.25 -30.81
N ASN A 71 -6.39 0.75 -29.95
CA ASN A 71 -5.13 0.12 -30.33
C ASN A 71 -5.01 -1.22 -29.61
N SER A 72 -4.31 -2.15 -30.23
CA SER A 72 -4.04 -3.47 -29.68
C SER A 72 -2.67 -3.90 -30.14
N GLN A 73 -1.88 -4.42 -29.21
CA GLN A 73 -0.54 -4.93 -29.47
C GLN A 73 -0.35 -6.24 -28.74
N THR A 74 0.23 -7.22 -29.42
CA THR A 74 0.62 -8.50 -28.84
C THR A 74 2.13 -8.64 -28.91
N VAL A 75 2.75 -8.94 -27.77
CA VAL A 75 4.17 -9.26 -27.69
C VAL A 75 4.30 -10.68 -27.17
N THR A 76 5.07 -11.51 -27.88
CA THR A 76 5.33 -12.89 -27.47
C THR A 76 6.62 -12.97 -26.68
N ALA A 77 6.55 -13.51 -25.47
CA ALA A 77 7.71 -13.86 -24.65
C ALA A 77 8.02 -15.36 -24.76
N ASP A 78 9.26 -15.69 -25.13
CA ASP A 78 9.83 -17.04 -25.10
C ASP A 78 10.88 -17.21 -23.99
N ASN A 79 11.14 -16.13 -23.23
CA ASN A 79 11.99 -16.08 -22.04
C ASN A 79 11.43 -15.07 -21.02
N SER A 80 11.97 -15.08 -19.80
CA SER A 80 11.68 -14.04 -18.82
C SER A 80 12.33 -12.71 -19.23
N GLY A 81 11.68 -11.60 -18.87
CA GLY A 81 12.12 -10.25 -19.20
C GLY A 81 10.99 -9.24 -19.23
N THR A 82 11.34 -8.02 -19.62
CA THR A 82 10.40 -6.90 -19.75
C THR A 82 9.93 -6.78 -21.20
N LEU A 83 8.62 -6.73 -21.38
CA LEU A 83 7.97 -6.49 -22.65
C LEU A 83 7.56 -5.02 -22.73
N VAL A 84 8.02 -4.34 -23.78
CA VAL A 84 7.70 -2.94 -24.05
C VAL A 84 6.67 -2.87 -25.19
N TYR A 85 5.65 -2.05 -25.00
CA TYR A 85 4.53 -1.90 -25.93
C TYR A 85 4.63 -0.59 -26.72
N ASP A 86 5.40 -0.61 -27.81
CA ASP A 86 5.57 0.53 -28.72
C ASP A 86 4.29 0.77 -29.53
N GLY A 87 3.66 1.94 -29.35
CA GLY A 87 2.54 2.39 -30.20
C GLY A 87 1.20 2.57 -29.50
N LEU A 88 1.17 2.48 -28.17
CA LEU A 88 0.05 2.96 -27.37
C LEU A 88 0.26 4.44 -27.06
N GLU A 89 -0.64 5.30 -27.54
CA GLU A 89 -0.44 6.75 -27.49
C GLU A 89 -0.95 7.38 -26.19
N GLY A 90 -1.86 6.72 -25.45
CA GLY A 90 -2.03 6.87 -24.01
C GLY A 90 -2.29 8.25 -23.41
N THR A 91 -2.53 9.31 -24.18
CA THR A 91 -2.71 10.66 -23.62
C THR A 91 -4.18 10.99 -23.42
N GLY A 92 -4.69 10.96 -22.18
CA GLY A 92 -6.07 11.37 -21.85
C GLY A 92 -6.86 10.32 -21.06
N ASP A 93 -8.19 10.26 -21.26
CA ASP A 93 -9.05 9.33 -20.53
C ASP A 93 -9.02 7.91 -21.16
N TYR A 94 -7.87 7.24 -21.12
CA TYR A 94 -7.67 5.88 -21.67
C TYR A 94 -7.33 4.84 -20.59
N TYR A 95 -7.61 3.57 -20.89
CA TYR A 95 -7.11 2.44 -20.11
C TYR A 95 -6.62 1.30 -21.00
N TYR A 96 -5.59 0.60 -20.54
CA TYR A 96 -5.04 -0.62 -21.07
C TYR A 96 -5.70 -1.83 -20.42
N GLU A 97 -5.99 -2.86 -21.20
CA GLU A 97 -6.39 -4.18 -20.75
C GLU A 97 -5.32 -5.18 -21.18
N PHE A 98 -4.56 -5.69 -20.21
CA PHE A 98 -3.54 -6.70 -20.48
C PHE A 98 -4.17 -8.08 -20.41
N THR A 99 -3.96 -8.91 -21.43
CA THR A 99 -4.37 -10.30 -21.51
C THR A 99 -3.14 -11.17 -21.76
N LEU A 100 -2.90 -12.13 -20.88
CA LEU A 100 -1.87 -13.16 -21.08
C LEU A 100 -2.49 -14.45 -21.62
N ASP A 101 -1.97 -14.94 -22.74
CA ASP A 101 -2.29 -16.23 -23.31
C ASP A 101 -1.06 -17.14 -23.31
N PHE A 102 -1.23 -18.37 -22.82
CA PHE A 102 -0.13 -19.33 -22.68
C PHE A 102 -0.20 -20.37 -23.79
N SER A 103 0.91 -20.53 -24.53
CA SER A 103 1.06 -21.56 -25.55
C SER A 103 2.11 -22.59 -25.12
N ALA A 104 1.83 -23.87 -25.37
CA ALA A 104 2.73 -24.95 -25.02
C ALA A 104 2.68 -26.08 -26.06
N ASP A 105 3.86 -26.46 -26.57
CA ASP A 105 4.04 -27.70 -27.32
C ASP A 105 4.38 -28.86 -26.36
N GLY A 106 3.37 -29.65 -25.99
CA GLY A 106 3.55 -30.86 -25.17
C GLY A 106 3.21 -30.69 -23.69
N ASP A 107 3.95 -31.37 -22.81
CA ASP A 107 3.65 -31.44 -21.37
C ASP A 107 4.36 -30.34 -20.53
N SER A 108 5.08 -29.42 -21.17
CA SER A 108 5.77 -28.32 -20.49
C SER A 108 4.85 -27.11 -20.39
N THR A 109 4.77 -26.46 -19.22
CA THR A 109 3.94 -25.26 -19.01
C THR A 109 4.84 -24.13 -18.46
N PRO A 110 4.69 -22.88 -18.92
CA PRO A 110 5.35 -21.74 -18.29
C PRO A 110 4.97 -21.63 -16.81
N GLU A 111 5.94 -21.38 -15.94
CA GLU A 111 5.72 -21.08 -14.53
C GLU A 111 6.06 -19.62 -14.26
N LEU A 112 5.07 -18.83 -13.82
CA LEU A 112 5.25 -17.43 -13.45
C LEU A 112 5.55 -17.30 -11.95
N GLU A 113 6.52 -16.48 -11.63
CA GLU A 113 6.70 -15.96 -10.28
C GLU A 113 5.64 -14.87 -10.03
N THR A 114 4.99 -14.90 -8.87
CA THR A 114 3.97 -13.90 -8.51
C THR A 114 4.57 -12.83 -7.60
N PRO A 115 4.24 -11.54 -7.79
CA PRO A 115 3.25 -10.98 -8.74
C PRO A 115 3.82 -10.58 -10.11
N LEU A 116 2.97 -10.60 -11.15
CA LEU A 116 3.24 -9.88 -12.41
C LEU A 116 3.29 -8.38 -12.09
N VAL A 117 4.38 -7.73 -12.49
CA VAL A 117 4.60 -6.29 -12.25
C VAL A 117 4.37 -5.55 -13.56
N PHE A 118 3.36 -4.70 -13.57
CA PHE A 118 3.10 -3.74 -14.63
C PHE A 118 3.72 -2.42 -14.18
N GLU A 119 4.75 -1.98 -14.88
CA GLU A 119 5.42 -0.72 -14.60
C GLU A 119 4.89 0.32 -15.59
N VAL A 120 4.37 1.40 -15.03
CA VAL A 120 4.00 2.59 -15.77
C VAL A 120 5.00 3.66 -15.33
N PRO A 121 5.48 4.53 -16.25
CA PRO A 121 6.48 5.55 -15.94
C PRO A 121 6.11 6.38 -14.70
N PRO A 122 7.12 6.87 -13.95
CA PRO A 122 6.89 7.62 -12.73
C PRO A 122 5.96 8.80 -13.03
N PRO A 123 4.87 8.96 -12.28
CA PRO A 123 3.81 9.88 -12.65
C PRO A 123 4.21 11.33 -12.36
N ASP A 124 3.72 12.30 -13.15
CA ASP A 124 4.01 13.73 -12.95
C ASP A 124 3.32 14.22 -11.64
N PRO A 125 4.03 14.92 -10.72
CA PRO A 125 3.41 15.50 -9.53
C PRO A 125 2.16 16.36 -9.81
N GLU A 126 2.09 17.03 -10.98
CA GLU A 126 0.94 17.86 -11.36
C GLU A 126 -0.33 17.05 -11.63
N ASP A 127 -0.22 15.72 -11.78
CA ASP A 127 -1.32 14.82 -12.05
C ASP A 127 -2.09 14.40 -10.79
N PHE A 128 -1.60 14.78 -9.60
CA PHE A 128 -2.11 14.34 -8.31
C PHE A 128 -2.83 15.43 -7.53
N GLU A 129 -3.77 14.99 -6.69
CA GLU A 129 -4.51 15.92 -5.85
C GLU A 129 -3.64 16.46 -4.70
N PHE A 130 -3.66 17.79 -4.53
CA PHE A 130 -3.07 18.47 -3.38
C PHE A 130 -4.14 19.25 -2.59
N VAL A 131 -4.34 18.92 -1.31
CA VAL A 131 -5.30 19.60 -0.43
C VAL A 131 -4.68 19.97 0.92
N ASN A 132 -4.64 21.26 1.24
CA ASN A 132 -4.25 21.71 2.58
C ASN A 132 -5.43 21.64 3.56
N TYR A 133 -5.37 20.72 4.53
CA TYR A 133 -6.41 20.53 5.54
C TYR A 133 -6.32 21.49 6.72
N THR A 134 -5.12 22.01 7.04
CA THR A 134 -4.91 22.93 8.18
C THR A 134 -5.77 24.17 8.10
N THR A 135 -6.07 24.65 6.88
CA THR A 135 -6.94 25.82 6.68
C THR A 135 -8.43 25.53 6.83
N LYS A 136 -8.83 24.25 6.74
CA LYS A 136 -10.24 23.82 6.65
C LYS A 136 -10.77 23.16 7.92
N LYS A 137 -9.89 22.58 8.75
CA LYS A 137 -10.30 21.82 9.94
C LYS A 137 -9.47 22.26 11.15
N GLU A 138 -10.07 22.25 12.34
CA GLU A 138 -9.34 22.49 13.59
C GLU A 138 -8.50 21.25 13.93
N TRP A 139 -7.20 21.43 14.10
CA TRP A 139 -6.21 20.42 14.53
C TRP A 139 -5.59 20.95 15.82
N SER A 140 -6.06 20.47 16.96
CA SER A 140 -5.77 21.05 18.27
C SER A 140 -4.47 20.56 18.89
N ALA A 141 -3.96 19.40 18.48
CA ALA A 141 -2.76 18.80 19.05
C ALA A 141 -1.50 18.92 18.17
N LYS A 142 -1.61 19.45 16.94
CA LYS A 142 -0.45 19.68 16.06
C LYS A 142 0.45 20.81 16.59
N PRO A 143 1.76 20.83 16.25
CA PRO A 143 2.59 22.02 16.43
C PRO A 143 2.02 23.25 15.71
N ASP A 144 2.30 24.45 16.22
CA ASP A 144 1.70 25.70 15.72
C ASP A 144 1.98 25.93 14.22
N ASP A 145 3.21 25.67 13.79
CA ASP A 145 3.71 25.85 12.43
C ASP A 145 3.43 24.65 11.51
N ALA A 146 3.07 23.49 12.07
CA ALA A 146 2.82 22.28 11.31
C ALA A 146 1.63 22.45 10.33
N LYS A 147 1.80 21.97 9.11
CA LYS A 147 0.78 21.89 8.06
C LYS A 147 0.45 20.42 7.81
N ILE A 148 -0.84 20.13 7.77
CA ILE A 148 -1.40 18.82 7.46
C ILE A 148 -2.04 18.91 6.07
N VAL A 149 -1.49 18.15 5.13
CA VAL A 149 -1.88 18.21 3.72
C VAL A 149 -2.16 16.80 3.18
N TRP A 150 -3.04 16.72 2.20
CA TRP A 150 -3.09 15.60 1.27
C TRP A 150 -2.18 15.95 0.11
N ASP A 151 -1.04 15.30 0.04
CA ASP A 151 -0.11 15.35 -1.08
C ASP A 151 -0.07 13.93 -1.65
N GLU A 152 -0.99 13.63 -2.56
CA GLU A 152 -1.18 12.26 -3.05
C GLU A 152 0.08 11.73 -3.75
N TYR A 153 0.82 12.61 -4.43
CA TYR A 153 2.06 12.23 -5.09
C TYR A 153 3.07 11.69 -4.09
N ARG A 154 3.43 12.48 -3.06
CA ARG A 154 4.40 12.04 -2.04
C ARG A 154 3.90 10.83 -1.26
N LEU A 155 2.60 10.77 -0.94
CA LEU A 155 2.00 9.61 -0.27
C LEU A 155 2.06 8.34 -1.12
N ARG A 156 2.05 8.44 -2.45
CA ARG A 156 2.26 7.28 -3.32
C ARG A 156 3.73 6.93 -3.48
N GLN A 157 4.59 7.95 -3.52
CA GLN A 157 6.04 7.82 -3.61
C GLN A 157 6.63 7.06 -2.42
N PHE A 158 6.13 7.28 -1.21
CA PHE A 158 6.60 6.58 0.00
C PHE A 158 5.56 5.60 0.57
N GLN A 159 4.60 5.14 -0.26
CA GLN A 159 3.58 4.22 0.22
C GLN A 159 4.22 2.89 0.64
N PRO A 160 3.90 2.33 1.82
CA PRO A 160 4.38 1.00 2.19
C PRO A 160 3.71 -0.10 1.33
N LEU A 161 4.45 -1.16 1.01
CA LEU A 161 3.86 -2.39 0.47
C LEU A 161 3.31 -3.23 1.62
N LEU A 162 2.11 -3.77 1.43
CA LEU A 162 1.47 -4.63 2.41
C LEU A 162 1.41 -6.06 1.89
N LYS A 163 1.94 -7.00 2.66
CA LYS A 163 1.80 -8.44 2.44
C LYS A 163 0.66 -8.95 3.31
N MET A 164 -0.39 -9.44 2.66
CA MET A 164 -1.61 -9.92 3.33
C MET A 164 -1.99 -11.29 2.81
N ASP A 165 -2.66 -12.09 3.64
CA ASP A 165 -3.42 -13.24 3.15
C ASP A 165 -4.69 -12.78 2.40
N ASP A 166 -5.32 -13.71 1.68
CA ASP A 166 -6.50 -13.39 0.85
C ASP A 166 -7.70 -12.87 1.68
N ALA A 167 -7.88 -13.39 2.90
CA ALA A 167 -8.99 -13.00 3.77
C ALA A 167 -8.81 -11.57 4.26
N THR A 168 -7.61 -11.24 4.74
CA THR A 168 -7.22 -9.89 5.19
C THR A 168 -7.34 -8.91 4.03
N ARG A 169 -6.84 -9.27 2.84
CA ARG A 169 -6.93 -8.44 1.64
C ARG A 169 -8.37 -8.12 1.25
N GLN A 170 -9.28 -9.09 1.33
CA GLN A 170 -10.71 -8.86 1.04
C GLN A 170 -11.40 -7.98 2.10
N ALA A 171 -10.92 -8.00 3.34
CA ALA A 171 -11.41 -7.17 4.42
C ALA A 171 -10.69 -5.81 4.52
N PHE A 172 -9.63 -5.59 3.74
CA PHE A 172 -8.84 -4.37 3.80
C PHE A 172 -9.54 -3.25 3.02
N ASP A 173 -9.97 -2.20 3.73
CA ASP A 173 -10.68 -1.07 3.13
C ASP A 173 -9.69 -0.08 2.47
N GLY A 174 -8.45 -0.01 2.95
CA GLY A 174 -7.42 0.83 2.35
C GLY A 174 -6.48 1.47 3.37
N LEU A 175 -5.53 2.25 2.85
CA LEU A 175 -4.61 3.09 3.60
C LEU A 175 -5.06 4.55 3.50
N TYR A 176 -5.29 5.18 4.63
CA TYR A 176 -5.72 6.57 4.72
C TYR A 176 -4.52 7.44 5.07
N GLY A 177 -4.18 8.34 4.15
CA GLY A 177 -2.93 9.09 4.17
C GLY A 177 -3.09 10.58 4.43
N TYR A 178 -2.09 11.18 5.06
CA TYR A 178 -1.81 12.62 4.99
C TYR A 178 -0.30 12.87 5.18
N VAL A 179 0.18 14.04 4.79
CA VAL A 179 1.55 14.50 5.04
C VAL A 179 1.53 15.62 6.09
N ALA A 180 2.37 15.48 7.10
CA ALA A 180 2.68 16.53 8.05
C ALA A 180 4.02 17.17 7.69
N THR A 181 4.03 18.49 7.55
CA THR A 181 5.23 19.29 7.24
C THR A 181 5.35 20.41 8.28
N SER A 182 6.57 20.83 8.62
CA SER A 182 6.83 21.87 9.62
C SER A 182 8.14 22.56 9.26
N GLU A 183 8.19 23.88 9.40
CA GLU A 183 9.41 24.66 9.12
C GLU A 183 10.43 24.53 10.26
N ASP A 184 9.97 24.08 11.44
CA ASP A 184 10.77 23.85 12.63
C ASP A 184 11.27 22.38 12.76
N GLN A 185 10.96 21.51 11.79
CA GLN A 185 11.37 20.10 11.79
C GLN A 185 12.23 19.80 10.55
N ASP A 186 13.28 19.00 10.74
CA ASP A 186 14.14 18.56 9.63
C ASP A 186 13.47 17.49 8.75
N THR A 187 12.35 16.92 9.21
CA THR A 187 11.62 15.84 8.53
C THR A 187 10.18 16.20 8.26
N ASP A 188 9.71 15.81 7.08
CA ASP A 188 8.30 15.63 6.80
C ASP A 188 7.88 14.21 7.21
N VAL A 189 6.63 14.06 7.66
CA VAL A 189 6.09 12.75 8.04
C VAL A 189 4.91 12.40 7.15
N LEU A 190 5.03 11.28 6.43
CA LEU A 190 3.95 10.69 5.66
C LEU A 190 3.25 9.65 6.53
N CYS A 191 2.02 9.98 6.91
CA CYS A 191 1.24 9.21 7.87
C CYS A 191 0.22 8.36 7.14
N TYR A 192 0.31 7.04 7.28
CA TYR A 192 -0.64 6.07 6.74
C TYR A 192 -1.37 5.38 7.87
N TRP A 193 -2.68 5.21 7.71
CA TRP A 193 -3.54 4.52 8.64
C TRP A 193 -4.32 3.44 7.92
N SER A 194 -4.14 2.18 8.29
CA SER A 194 -4.97 1.11 7.73
C SER A 194 -6.37 1.14 8.29
N LYS A 195 -7.29 0.58 7.52
CA LYS A 195 -8.60 0.20 8.02
C LYS A 195 -8.94 -1.19 7.52
N VAL A 196 -9.25 -2.07 8.46
CA VAL A 196 -9.78 -3.40 8.19
C VAL A 196 -11.26 -3.41 8.56
N SER A 197 -12.12 -3.89 7.66
CA SER A 197 -13.58 -3.83 7.80
C SER A 197 -14.11 -4.67 8.98
N SER A 198 -13.33 -5.63 9.48
CA SER A 198 -13.65 -6.45 10.65
C SER A 198 -12.42 -7.25 11.12
N GLY A 199 -12.10 -7.20 12.41
CA GLY A 199 -11.13 -8.09 13.07
C GLY A 199 -11.83 -9.13 13.96
N GLU A 200 -11.16 -10.25 14.25
CA GLU A 200 -11.63 -11.19 15.28
C GLU A 200 -11.36 -10.60 16.68
N SER A 201 -12.38 -10.55 17.54
CA SER A 201 -12.24 -10.10 18.92
C SER A 201 -11.80 -11.23 19.85
N LEU A 202 -11.13 -10.89 20.97
CA LEU A 202 -10.77 -11.84 22.02
C LEU A 202 -11.99 -12.70 22.46
N PRO A 203 -11.84 -14.03 22.64
CA PRO A 203 -12.95 -14.94 22.94
C PRO A 203 -13.59 -14.76 24.33
N VAL A 204 -13.12 -13.80 25.14
CA VAL A 204 -13.60 -13.58 26.51
C VAL A 204 -13.80 -12.09 26.77
N GLY A 205 -14.83 -11.51 26.16
CA GLY A 205 -15.32 -10.18 26.52
C GLY A 205 -16.07 -9.54 25.36
N ASP A 206 -17.37 -9.27 25.53
CA ASP A 206 -18.10 -8.33 24.68
C ASP A 206 -17.29 -7.02 24.58
N ASN A 207 -16.64 -6.76 23.45
CA ASN A 207 -16.06 -5.46 23.04
C ASN A 207 -15.21 -4.70 24.10
N ALA A 208 -14.78 -5.34 25.18
CA ALA A 208 -14.30 -4.65 26.39
C ALA A 208 -12.79 -4.71 26.58
N LEU A 209 -12.07 -5.52 25.80
CA LEU A 209 -10.63 -5.77 26.00
C LEU A 209 -9.79 -5.66 24.73
N GLY A 210 -10.28 -4.93 23.72
CA GLY A 210 -9.49 -4.59 22.52
C GLY A 210 -9.62 -5.63 21.42
N SER A 211 -10.61 -5.40 20.56
CA SER A 211 -10.65 -5.75 19.12
C SER A 211 -12.10 -5.79 18.66
N ALA A 212 -12.32 -5.32 17.43
CA ALA A 212 -13.54 -5.40 16.62
C ALA A 212 -14.51 -4.19 16.71
N ILE A 213 -14.07 -3.05 16.17
CA ILE A 213 -14.73 -2.23 15.12
C ILE A 213 -13.92 -0.93 15.04
N GLY A 214 -13.08 -0.77 14.00
CA GLY A 214 -12.33 0.46 13.77
C GLY A 214 -10.96 0.56 14.44
N ASP A 215 -10.24 -0.56 14.59
CA ASP A 215 -8.80 -0.50 14.84
C ASP A 215 -8.11 -0.02 13.56
N HIS A 216 -7.30 1.03 13.70
CA HIS A 216 -6.57 1.64 12.61
C HIS A 216 -5.10 1.65 12.99
N ASP A 217 -4.31 0.87 12.27
CA ASP A 217 -2.90 0.67 12.60
C ASP A 217 -2.03 1.60 11.77
N PRO A 218 -1.26 2.48 12.42
CA PRO A 218 -0.45 3.49 11.74
C PRO A 218 0.89 2.96 11.24
N ILE A 219 1.36 3.59 10.17
CA ILE A 219 2.74 3.54 9.65
C ILE A 219 3.14 4.99 9.31
N TYR A 220 4.17 5.50 9.97
CA TYR A 220 4.75 6.84 9.76
C TYR A 220 6.10 6.72 9.09
N VAL A 221 6.20 7.30 7.90
CA VAL A 221 7.45 7.36 7.13
C VAL A 221 8.03 8.76 7.30
N PHE A 222 9.23 8.84 7.88
CA PHE A 222 9.97 10.08 8.09
C PHE A 222 10.90 10.29 6.91
N VAL A 223 10.73 11.43 6.25
CA VAL A 223 11.49 11.81 5.05
C VAL A 223 12.17 13.14 5.32
N ASN A 224 13.43 13.26 4.93
CA ASN A 224 14.17 14.50 5.04
C ASN A 224 13.49 15.60 4.22
N SER A 225 13.14 16.72 4.87
CA SER A 225 12.38 17.80 4.26
C SER A 225 13.14 18.57 3.16
N GLU A 226 14.47 18.47 3.12
CA GLU A 226 15.31 19.13 2.12
C GLU A 226 15.68 18.21 0.95
N THR A 227 15.95 16.92 1.24
CA THR A 227 16.48 15.97 0.24
C THR A 227 15.45 14.97 -0.28
N ASP A 228 14.28 14.88 0.34
CA ASP A 228 13.28 13.82 0.09
C ASP A 228 13.83 12.39 0.31
N GLU A 229 14.91 12.23 1.08
CA GLU A 229 15.46 10.92 1.42
C GLU A 229 14.69 10.31 2.61
N LEU A 230 14.33 9.02 2.50
CA LEU A 230 13.69 8.28 3.59
C LEU A 230 14.70 8.05 4.72
N GLU A 231 14.39 8.53 5.93
CA GLU A 231 15.28 8.42 7.09
C GLU A 231 14.92 7.23 8.00
N ARG A 232 13.62 7.05 8.30
CA ARG A 232 13.13 5.96 9.17
C ARG A 232 11.64 5.75 9.02
N ILE A 233 11.16 4.59 9.51
CA ILE A 233 9.74 4.25 9.56
C ILE A 233 9.36 3.80 10.97
N VAL A 234 8.24 4.31 11.46
CA VAL A 234 7.67 3.99 12.77
C VAL A 234 6.27 3.42 12.56
N TYR A 235 5.95 2.27 13.13
CA TYR A 235 4.70 1.57 12.85
C TYR A 235 4.12 0.88 14.07
N SER A 236 2.85 0.48 13.99
CA SER A 236 2.21 -0.41 14.97
C SER A 236 2.77 -1.83 14.83
N GLY A 237 3.76 -2.16 15.65
CA GLY A 237 4.44 -3.46 15.64
C GLY A 237 3.67 -4.56 16.38
N TYR A 238 2.84 -4.18 17.37
CA TYR A 238 1.97 -5.12 18.10
C TYR A 238 0.93 -4.39 18.95
N ASN A 239 -0.37 -4.50 18.64
CA ASN A 239 -1.47 -3.92 19.45
C ASN A 239 -1.17 -2.48 19.90
N LEU A 240 -0.82 -1.62 18.93
CA LEU A 240 -0.44 -0.23 19.16
C LEU A 240 0.85 -0.01 19.97
N GLU A 241 1.72 -1.00 20.12
CA GLU A 241 3.13 -0.79 20.49
C GLU A 241 3.91 -0.28 19.28
N ALA A 242 4.82 0.67 19.49
CA ALA A 242 5.62 1.26 18.44
C ALA A 242 6.86 0.42 18.16
N ALA A 243 7.04 0.06 16.89
CA ALA A 243 8.30 -0.45 16.35
C ALA A 243 8.94 0.58 15.43
N GLU A 244 10.26 0.50 15.25
CA GLU A 244 11.03 1.38 14.37
C GLU A 244 11.98 0.57 13.50
N ILE A 245 12.10 1.00 12.24
CA ILE A 245 13.16 0.57 11.33
C ILE A 245 13.84 1.79 10.68
N GLN A 246 15.11 1.61 10.33
CA GLN A 246 15.87 2.49 9.45
C GLN A 246 16.26 1.66 8.23
N PRO A 247 15.38 1.55 7.22
CA PRO A 247 15.61 0.65 6.10
C PRO A 247 16.79 1.14 5.28
N SER A 248 17.64 0.22 4.85
CA SER A 248 18.66 0.48 3.84
C SER A 248 18.03 0.45 2.44
N GLU A 249 18.75 0.93 1.43
CA GLU A 249 18.30 0.90 0.03
C GLU A 249 17.94 -0.54 -0.42
N ASP A 250 18.65 -1.55 0.09
CA ASP A 250 18.40 -2.97 -0.18
C ASP A 250 17.11 -3.51 0.46
N ASP A 251 16.55 -2.80 1.45
CA ASP A 251 15.29 -3.15 2.13
C ASP A 251 14.06 -2.50 1.47
N LEU A 252 14.28 -1.66 0.46
CA LEU A 252 13.26 -0.84 -0.19
C LEU A 252 13.00 -1.32 -1.62
N GLU A 253 11.73 -1.30 -2.00
CA GLU A 253 11.32 -1.58 -3.37
C GLU A 253 11.34 -0.30 -4.23
N GLN A 254 11.77 -0.44 -5.48
CA GLN A 254 11.73 0.59 -6.51
C GLN A 254 10.64 0.25 -7.53
N ARG A 255 9.37 0.58 -7.24
CA ARG A 255 8.22 0.23 -8.12
C ARG A 255 7.41 1.41 -8.63
N ARG A 256 7.44 2.57 -7.96
CA ARG A 256 6.66 3.76 -8.37
C ARG A 256 7.51 5.00 -8.55
N THR A 257 8.82 4.88 -8.35
CA THR A 257 9.75 6.01 -8.37
C THR A 257 11.09 5.54 -8.95
N ASP A 258 11.92 6.50 -9.37
CA ASP A 258 13.26 6.23 -9.89
C ASP A 258 14.28 5.81 -8.80
N THR A 259 13.83 5.74 -7.55
CA THR A 259 14.64 5.37 -6.39
C THR A 259 13.91 4.36 -5.49
N PRO A 260 14.61 3.48 -4.77
CA PRO A 260 13.97 2.61 -3.78
C PRO A 260 13.37 3.42 -2.62
N THR A 261 12.05 3.36 -2.44
CA THR A 261 11.33 4.19 -1.43
C THR A 261 10.28 3.41 -0.63
N HIS A 262 9.99 2.17 -1.01
CA HIS A 262 8.84 1.44 -0.46
C HIS A 262 9.27 0.26 0.41
N ALA A 263 9.15 0.42 1.73
CA ALA A 263 9.34 -0.69 2.66
C ALA A 263 8.15 -1.66 2.62
N THR A 264 8.42 -2.95 2.83
CA THR A 264 7.39 -4.00 2.84
C THR A 264 7.04 -4.43 4.27
N PHE A 265 5.74 -4.52 4.55
CA PHE A 265 5.19 -4.92 5.83
C PHE A 265 4.22 -6.08 5.68
N THR A 266 4.41 -7.14 6.46
CA THR A 266 3.41 -8.20 6.61
C THR A 266 2.33 -7.72 7.58
N VAL A 267 1.08 -7.75 7.14
CA VAL A 267 -0.08 -7.54 8.01
C VAL A 267 -0.39 -8.85 8.73
N VAL A 268 -0.34 -8.85 10.06
CA VAL A 268 -0.62 -10.05 10.85
C VAL A 268 -2.13 -10.22 10.98
N SER A 269 -2.64 -11.22 10.25
CA SER A 269 -4.06 -11.56 10.17
C SER A 269 -4.71 -11.74 11.55
N GLY A 270 -5.90 -11.17 11.71
CA GLY A 270 -6.69 -11.21 12.95
C GLY A 270 -6.36 -10.15 13.99
N TRP A 271 -5.17 -9.53 13.93
CA TRP A 271 -4.67 -8.63 14.98
C TRP A 271 -4.19 -7.26 14.46
N ASN A 272 -4.19 -7.08 13.13
CA ASN A 272 -3.98 -5.82 12.39
C ASN A 272 -2.65 -5.07 12.63
N HIS A 273 -1.70 -5.62 13.39
CA HIS A 273 -0.35 -5.07 13.48
C HIS A 273 0.53 -5.47 12.29
N TYR A 274 1.66 -4.77 12.16
CA TYR A 274 2.62 -4.98 11.09
C TYR A 274 3.90 -5.63 11.60
N ARG A 275 4.52 -6.41 10.71
CA ARG A 275 5.91 -6.84 10.83
C ARG A 275 6.68 -6.40 9.60
N HIS A 276 7.79 -5.70 9.77
CA HIS A 276 8.69 -5.37 8.66
C HIS A 276 9.20 -6.66 8.04
N THR A 277 9.11 -6.75 6.71
CA THR A 277 9.54 -7.93 5.96
C THR A 277 10.34 -7.41 4.78
N PRO A 278 11.68 -7.53 4.79
CA PRO A 278 12.53 -6.98 3.71
C PRO A 278 12.36 -7.72 2.38
N ASP A 279 11.48 -8.74 2.31
CA ASP A 279 11.14 -9.39 1.06
C ASP A 279 10.28 -8.47 0.17
N ALA A 280 10.63 -8.43 -1.12
CA ALA A 280 9.94 -7.76 -2.23
C ALA A 280 8.50 -8.28 -2.55
N THR A 281 7.76 -8.78 -1.56
CA THR A 281 6.50 -9.52 -1.79
C THR A 281 5.34 -8.84 -1.08
N GLY A 282 4.71 -7.87 -1.74
CA GLY A 282 3.55 -7.15 -1.23
C GLY A 282 2.77 -6.45 -2.33
N HIS A 283 1.68 -5.78 -1.94
CA HIS A 283 0.87 -4.96 -2.83
C HIS A 283 0.63 -3.58 -2.23
N PHE A 284 0.43 -2.58 -3.09
CA PHE A 284 -0.03 -1.27 -2.66
C PHE A 284 -1.53 -1.33 -2.40
N ALA A 285 -1.93 -1.16 -1.15
CA ALA A 285 -3.33 -0.99 -0.82
C ALA A 285 -3.91 0.31 -1.44
N GLU A 286 -5.24 0.39 -1.54
CA GLU A 286 -5.88 1.60 -2.01
C GLU A 286 -5.56 2.78 -1.08
N LEU A 287 -4.92 3.83 -1.63
CA LEU A 287 -4.64 5.06 -0.91
C LEU A 287 -5.88 5.97 -0.95
N LYS A 288 -6.30 6.45 0.23
CA LYS A 288 -7.48 7.29 0.45
C LYS A 288 -7.12 8.53 1.27
N SER A 289 -7.85 9.63 1.07
CA SER A 289 -7.55 10.86 1.80
C SER A 289 -8.04 10.80 3.24
N TRP A 290 -7.14 11.02 4.19
CA TRP A 290 -7.48 11.02 5.61
C TRP A 290 -8.49 12.12 5.96
N GLY A 291 -8.35 13.29 5.33
CA GLY A 291 -9.19 14.45 5.64
C GLY A 291 -10.68 14.19 5.40
N GLU A 292 -11.05 13.31 4.48
CA GLU A 292 -12.44 12.92 4.22
C GLU A 292 -13.05 12.08 5.34
N VAL A 293 -12.25 11.23 5.98
CA VAL A 293 -12.73 10.28 6.99
C VAL A 293 -12.54 10.76 8.42
N ARG A 294 -11.66 11.74 8.65
CA ARG A 294 -11.28 12.26 9.98
C ARG A 294 -12.46 12.50 10.92
N GLU A 295 -13.46 13.28 10.50
CA GLU A 295 -14.60 13.63 11.35
C GLU A 295 -15.43 12.39 11.72
N THR A 296 -15.64 11.50 10.76
CA THR A 296 -16.34 10.24 10.98
C THR A 296 -15.56 9.38 11.98
N TRP A 297 -14.24 9.29 11.84
CA TRP A 297 -13.40 8.46 12.70
C TRP A 297 -13.28 9.01 14.11
N GLN A 298 -13.08 10.33 14.26
CA GLN A 298 -13.11 11.01 15.55
C GLN A 298 -14.45 10.83 16.27
N SER A 299 -15.57 10.93 15.54
CA SER A 299 -16.92 10.76 16.12
C SER A 299 -17.23 9.33 16.60
N ASN A 300 -16.51 8.34 16.06
CA ASN A 300 -16.65 6.93 16.42
C ASN A 300 -15.63 6.46 17.46
N ASN A 301 -14.96 7.39 18.15
CA ASN A 301 -13.99 7.11 19.21
C ASN A 301 -12.81 6.27 18.70
N PHE A 302 -12.16 6.79 17.66
CA PHE A 302 -10.85 6.34 17.14
C PHE A 302 -9.93 5.91 18.30
N GLY A 303 -9.44 4.67 18.27
CA GLY A 303 -8.68 4.04 19.37
C GLY A 303 -7.28 4.61 19.67
N PRO A 304 -6.55 5.20 18.71
CA PRO A 304 -5.27 5.88 18.95
C PRO A 304 -5.40 7.24 19.63
N ASP A 305 -4.34 7.67 20.34
CA ASP A 305 -4.23 9.02 20.91
C ASP A 305 -4.42 10.08 19.82
N THR A 306 -5.28 11.07 20.05
CA THR A 306 -5.45 12.22 19.14
C THR A 306 -4.13 12.94 18.85
N THR A 307 -3.21 12.98 19.81
CA THR A 307 -1.85 13.49 19.64
C THR A 307 -1.06 12.65 18.65
N ALA A 308 -1.22 11.32 18.66
CA ALA A 308 -0.60 10.44 17.68
C ALA A 308 -0.99 10.85 16.27
N VAL A 309 -2.28 11.15 16.05
CA VAL A 309 -2.84 11.53 14.75
C VAL A 309 -2.47 12.95 14.33
N GLU A 310 -2.31 13.90 15.24
CA GLU A 310 -2.15 15.31 14.87
C GLU A 310 -0.72 15.83 15.01
N ASN A 311 0.14 15.14 15.79
CA ASN A 311 1.54 15.49 16.02
C ASN A 311 2.46 14.28 15.83
N PRO A 312 2.75 13.90 14.57
CA PRO A 312 3.50 12.69 14.29
C PRO A 312 4.94 12.72 14.82
N TRP A 313 5.56 13.90 14.96
CA TRP A 313 6.91 14.03 15.52
C TRP A 313 6.98 13.70 17.01
N GLN A 314 5.95 14.06 17.78
CA GLN A 314 5.91 13.75 19.21
C GLN A 314 5.82 12.25 19.44
N LEU A 315 4.99 11.57 18.66
CA LEU A 315 4.81 10.13 18.77
C LEU A 315 6.01 9.33 18.25
N ALA A 316 6.85 9.95 17.44
CA ALA A 316 8.12 9.38 17.02
C ALA A 316 9.09 9.10 18.18
N THR A 317 8.77 9.55 19.39
CA THR A 317 9.51 9.29 20.63
C THR A 317 8.72 8.48 21.67
N ALA A 318 7.48 8.09 21.35
CA ALA A 318 6.64 7.28 22.23
C ALA A 318 6.91 5.78 22.02
N SER A 319 6.71 5.00 23.10
CA SER A 319 6.79 3.54 23.09
C SER A 319 5.51 2.88 22.55
N ASP A 320 4.37 3.57 22.64
CA ASP A 320 3.07 3.09 22.16
C ASP A 320 2.22 4.22 21.55
N TRP A 321 1.17 3.83 20.83
CA TRP A 321 0.25 4.72 20.12
C TRP A 321 -1.05 4.98 20.91
N ARG A 322 -1.09 4.58 22.19
CA ARG A 322 -2.29 4.59 23.05
C ARG A 322 -2.32 5.87 23.90
N ASP A 323 -3.53 6.35 24.17
CA ASP A 323 -3.74 7.44 25.13
C ASP A 323 -3.63 6.87 26.57
N ASN A 324 -2.40 6.71 27.05
CA ASN A 324 -2.11 6.08 28.33
C ASN A 324 -2.15 7.12 29.47
N ASP A 325 -3.36 7.57 29.82
CA ASP A 325 -3.66 8.46 30.96
C ASP A 325 -3.49 7.79 32.35
N GLY A 326 -2.56 6.84 32.45
CA GLY A 326 -1.89 6.47 33.69
C GLY A 326 -2.72 5.71 34.71
N VAL A 327 -3.03 4.43 34.46
CA VAL A 327 -3.18 3.40 35.51
C VAL A 327 -2.89 2.05 34.84
N PHE A 328 -2.07 1.19 35.46
CA PHE A 328 -1.89 -0.24 35.09
C PHE A 328 -3.20 -0.84 34.56
N SER A 329 -3.34 -0.88 33.23
CA SER A 329 -4.55 -1.35 32.61
C SER A 329 -4.47 -2.87 32.54
N LEU A 330 -5.60 -3.56 32.62
CA LEU A 330 -5.62 -5.01 32.38
C LEU A 330 -5.03 -5.33 30.99
N THR A 331 -5.13 -4.40 30.04
CA THR A 331 -4.48 -4.45 28.72
C THR A 331 -2.97 -4.61 28.83
N ASP A 332 -2.27 -3.84 29.67
CA ASP A 332 -0.81 -3.94 29.82
C ASP A 332 -0.37 -5.29 30.40
N ILE A 333 -1.17 -5.84 31.31
CA ILE A 333 -0.92 -7.18 31.88
C ILE A 333 -1.12 -8.27 30.81
N TRP A 334 -2.17 -8.15 29.99
CA TRP A 334 -2.45 -9.10 28.91
C TRP A 334 -1.45 -8.98 27.76
N LEU A 335 -1.01 -7.77 27.42
CA LEU A 335 0.05 -7.51 26.46
C LEU A 335 1.36 -8.17 26.89
N ASN A 336 1.79 -7.93 28.13
CA ASN A 336 3.01 -8.52 28.66
C ASN A 336 2.92 -10.06 28.71
N LEU A 337 1.76 -10.60 29.10
CA LEU A 337 1.52 -12.04 29.09
C LEU A 337 1.50 -12.61 27.66
N GLY A 338 0.88 -11.90 26.71
CA GLY A 338 0.82 -12.25 25.29
C GLY A 338 2.22 -12.29 24.67
N GLN A 339 3.04 -11.26 24.92
CA GLN A 339 4.45 -11.21 24.54
C GLN A 339 5.25 -12.39 25.11
N GLN A 340 5.05 -12.74 26.38
CA GLN A 340 5.79 -13.85 27.00
C GLN A 340 5.46 -15.24 26.44
N ILE A 341 4.23 -15.45 25.95
CA ILE A 341 3.77 -16.78 25.52
C ILE A 341 3.55 -16.89 24.01
N GLY A 342 3.88 -15.85 23.24
CA GLY A 342 3.67 -15.80 21.79
C GLY A 342 2.20 -15.73 21.39
N TRP A 343 1.34 -15.18 22.25
CA TRP A 343 -0.09 -15.09 21.96
C TRP A 343 -0.37 -13.96 20.97
N TYR A 344 -1.31 -14.16 20.05
CA TYR A 344 -1.85 -13.10 19.19
C TYR A 344 -0.83 -12.50 18.21
N GLY A 345 0.08 -13.32 17.70
CA GLY A 345 1.13 -12.87 16.79
C GLY A 345 2.32 -12.24 17.50
N ALA A 346 2.38 -12.26 18.84
CA ALA A 346 3.52 -11.76 19.58
C ALA A 346 4.83 -12.54 19.32
N ASP A 347 4.75 -13.73 18.74
CA ASP A 347 5.86 -14.50 18.20
C ASP A 347 6.35 -13.98 16.83
N ASN A 348 5.65 -13.01 16.24
CA ASN A 348 5.87 -12.42 14.93
C ASN A 348 6.03 -10.89 15.02
N ILE A 349 6.59 -10.37 16.10
CA ILE A 349 6.83 -8.93 16.29
C ILE A 349 8.29 -8.58 16.04
N ASP A 350 8.53 -7.37 15.54
CA ASP A 350 9.87 -6.80 15.48
C ASP A 350 10.32 -6.27 16.86
N GLU A 351 11.57 -5.82 16.95
CA GLU A 351 12.07 -5.17 18.16
C GLU A 351 11.24 -3.90 18.44
N LEU A 352 10.48 -3.94 19.53
CA LEU A 352 9.67 -2.80 19.97
C LEU A 352 10.56 -1.75 20.60
N ARG A 353 10.14 -0.48 20.53
CA ARG A 353 10.83 0.60 21.25
C ARG A 353 10.68 0.41 22.76
N GLU A 354 11.77 0.66 23.49
CA GLU A 354 11.81 0.65 24.97
C GLU A 354 11.34 1.97 25.60
#